data_AF-A0A8I1NV37-F1
#
_entry.id   AF-A0A8I1NV37-F1
#
_cell.length_a   1.000
_cell.length_b   1.000
_cell.length_c   1.000
_cell.angle_alpha   90.00
_cell.angle_beta   90.00
_cell.angle_gamma   90.00
#
_symmetry.space_group_name_H-M   'P 1'
#
loop_
_entity.id
_entity.type
_entity.pdbx_description
1 polymer ?
#
loop_
_entity_poly.entity_id
_entity_poly.type
_entity_poly.pdbx_seq_one_letter_code
_entity_poly.pdbx_strand_id
1 'polypeptide(L)' 'MTRRSNPKPNPDHPHVEHWDDERGIGNGIIVTLLPGHFFYDDCGVMGFDTVCKAHTAVREVAARSATDGGES' A
#
# COMPACT_ATOMS: atom_id res chain seq x y z
N MET A 1 16.71 -26.70 -11.78
CA MET A 1 15.58 -25.76 -11.59
C MET A 1 15.29 -25.66 -10.10
N THR A 2 15.87 -24.68 -9.42
CA THR A 2 15.67 -24.48 -7.97
C THR A 2 14.31 -23.81 -7.77
N ARG A 3 13.34 -24.52 -7.19
CA ARG A 3 12.06 -23.95 -6.79
C ARG A 3 12.34 -22.85 -5.78
N ARG A 4 12.10 -21.59 -6.16
CA ARG A 4 12.09 -20.48 -5.19
C ARG A 4 10.92 -20.74 -4.27
N SER A 5 11.22 -21.10 -3.03
CA SER A 5 10.24 -21.24 -1.96
C SER A 5 9.47 -19.93 -1.86
N ASN A 6 8.14 -19.97 -2.05
CA ASN A 6 7.31 -18.81 -1.76
C ASN A 6 7.52 -18.43 -0.29
N PRO A 7 7.77 -17.16 0.06
CA PRO A 7 7.84 -16.76 1.46
C PRO A 7 6.51 -17.14 2.13
N LYS A 8 6.59 -17.79 3.29
CA LYS A 8 5.41 -18.11 4.09
C LYS A 8 4.81 -16.77 4.57
N PRO A 9 3.50 -16.55 4.44
CA PRO A 9 2.87 -15.35 4.98
C PRO A 9 3.12 -15.27 6.48
N ASN A 10 3.42 -14.07 6.98
CA ASN A 10 3.56 -13.83 8.42
C ASN A 10 2.24 -14.22 9.11
N PRO A 11 2.28 -14.89 10.28
CA PRO A 11 1.07 -15.33 10.98
C PRO A 11 0.14 -14.18 11.36
N ASP A 12 0.67 -12.97 11.53
CA ASP A 12 -0.10 -11.77 11.87
C ASP A 12 -0.86 -11.17 10.67
N HIS A 13 -0.47 -11.52 9.44
CA HIS A 13 -1.04 -10.98 8.19
C HIS A 13 -1.25 -12.09 7.15
N PRO A 14 -2.29 -12.93 7.32
CA PRO A 14 -2.46 -14.18 6.56
C PRO A 14 -2.71 -13.99 5.06
N HIS A 15 -3.09 -12.78 4.63
CA HIS A 15 -3.41 -12.46 3.23
C HIS A 15 -2.34 -11.60 2.55
N VAL A 16 -1.28 -11.23 3.27
CA VAL A 16 -0.22 -10.33 2.76
C VAL A 16 0.98 -11.17 2.33
N GLU A 17 1.37 -11.02 1.07
CA GLU A 17 2.60 -11.62 0.53
C GLU A 17 3.82 -10.75 0.85
N HIS A 18 3.69 -9.44 0.70
CA HIS A 18 4.74 -8.48 0.98
C HIS A 18 4.14 -7.16 1.45
N TRP A 19 4.83 -6.46 2.35
CA TRP A 19 4.48 -5.10 2.74
C TRP A 19 5.74 -4.28 2.92
N ASP A 20 5.69 -3.02 2.49
CA ASP A 20 6.75 -2.03 2.64
C ASP A 20 6.21 -0.83 3.41
N ASP A 21 6.88 -0.50 4.52
CA ASP A 21 6.48 0.57 5.44
C ASP A 21 7.30 1.83 5.20
N GLU A 22 6.83 2.65 4.25
CA GLU A 22 7.47 3.91 3.88
C GLU A 22 6.96 5.12 4.69
N ARG A 23 6.24 4.87 5.81
CA ARG A 23 5.71 5.97 6.65
C ARG A 23 6.81 6.87 7.22
N GLY A 24 8.00 6.30 7.45
CA GLY A 24 9.17 7.04 7.96
C GLY A 24 9.70 8.13 7.03
N ILE A 25 9.31 8.13 5.74
CA ILE A 25 9.72 9.13 4.74
C ILE A 25 8.56 9.99 4.24
N GLY A 26 7.40 9.95 4.93
CA GLY A 26 6.22 10.74 4.56
C GLY A 26 5.37 10.14 3.44
N ASN A 27 5.58 8.88 3.09
CA ASN A 27 4.73 8.11 2.17
C ASN A 27 3.69 7.27 2.95
N GLY A 28 3.01 6.35 2.24
CA GLY A 28 2.10 5.36 2.81
C GLY A 28 2.73 3.97 3.02
N ILE A 29 1.90 2.98 3.32
CA ILE A 29 2.30 1.56 3.35
C ILE A 29 1.90 0.95 2.00
N ILE A 30 2.84 0.25 1.36
CA ILE A 30 2.56 -0.51 0.13
C ILE A 30 2.35 -1.97 0.52
N VAL A 31 1.22 -2.55 0.16
CA VAL A 31 0.88 -3.94 0.49
C VAL A 31 0.61 -4.72 -0.78
N THR A 32 1.35 -5.82 -0.95
CA THR A 32 1.11 -6.84 -1.96
C THR A 32 0.36 -7.99 -1.29
N LEU A 33 -0.84 -8.27 -1.77
CA LEU A 33 -1.66 -9.37 -1.29
C LEU A 33 -1.28 -10.70 -1.97
N LEU A 34 -1.56 -11.81 -1.28
CA LEU A 34 -1.46 -13.15 -1.88
C LEU A 34 -2.42 -13.28 -3.08
N PRO A 35 -2.09 -14.11 -4.09
CA PRO A 35 -2.97 -14.33 -5.23
C PRO A 35 -4.39 -14.74 -4.81
N GLY A 36 -5.39 -14.10 -5.43
CA GLY A 36 -6.81 -14.34 -5.11
C GLY A 36 -7.38 -13.48 -3.98
N HIS A 37 -6.56 -12.62 -3.36
CA HIS A 37 -7.00 -11.61 -2.41
C HIS A 37 -7.01 -10.22 -3.05
N PHE A 38 -8.03 -9.44 -2.71
CA PHE A 38 -8.27 -8.12 -3.27
C PHE A 38 -8.71 -7.16 -2.16
N PHE A 39 -8.39 -5.89 -2.33
CA PHE A 39 -8.99 -4.82 -1.56
C PHE A 39 -10.40 -4.55 -2.08
N TYR A 40 -11.32 -4.23 -1.18
CA TYR A 40 -12.69 -3.82 -1.52
C TYR A 40 -12.74 -2.29 -1.69
N ASP A 41 -13.67 -1.79 -2.50
CA ASP A 41 -13.76 -0.35 -2.79
C ASP A 41 -14.03 0.52 -1.54
N ASP A 42 -14.54 -0.07 -0.46
CA ASP A 42 -14.87 0.60 0.80
C ASP A 42 -13.78 0.52 1.88
N CYS A 43 -12.64 -0.11 1.60
CA CYS A 43 -11.59 -0.30 2.61
C CYS A 43 -10.61 0.89 2.74
N GLY A 44 -10.85 2.00 2.03
CA GLY A 44 -9.99 3.18 2.06
C GLY A 44 -8.64 2.98 1.35
N VAL A 45 -8.52 1.92 0.54
CA VAL A 45 -7.32 1.61 -0.25
C VAL A 45 -7.57 1.99 -1.70
N MET A 46 -6.60 2.68 -2.32
CA MET A 46 -6.66 3.04 -3.73
C MET A 46 -5.73 2.13 -4.54
N GLY A 47 -6.29 1.40 -5.51
CA GLY A 47 -5.53 0.54 -6.42
C GLY A 47 -4.95 1.33 -7.60
N PHE A 48 -3.75 0.95 -8.06
CA PHE A 48 -3.11 1.56 -9.22
C PHE A 48 -2.46 0.52 -10.13
N ASP A 49 -2.58 0.72 -11.45
CA ASP A 49 -1.97 -0.20 -12.43
C ASP A 49 -0.44 -0.11 -12.48
N THR A 50 0.14 1.01 -12.02
CA THR A 50 1.59 1.25 -12.07
C THR A 50 2.10 1.94 -10.81
N VAL A 51 3.33 1.63 -10.45
CA VAL A 51 4.05 2.25 -9.32
C VAL A 51 4.11 3.78 -9.47
N CYS A 52 4.28 4.28 -10.69
CA CYS A 52 4.32 5.72 -10.97
C CYS A 52 2.99 6.42 -10.65
N LYS A 53 1.84 5.79 -10.98
CA LYS A 53 0.51 6.30 -10.61
C LYS A 53 0.32 6.31 -9.09
N ALA A 54 0.75 5.25 -8.41
CA ALA A 54 0.68 5.16 -6.96
C ALA A 54 1.45 6.30 -6.26
N HIS A 55 2.71 6.53 -6.64
CA HIS A 55 3.51 7.63 -6.06
C HIS A 55 2.91 9.01 -6.32
N THR A 56 2.36 9.24 -7.52
CA THR A 56 1.70 10.51 -7.84
C THR A 56 0.49 10.75 -6.93
N ALA A 57 -0.37 9.74 -6.79
CA ALA A 57 -1.56 9.84 -5.95
C ALA A 57 -1.21 10.04 -4.46
N VAL A 58 -0.18 9.36 -3.95
CA VAL A 58 0.31 9.56 -2.57
C VAL A 58 0.72 11.01 -2.35
N ARG A 59 1.45 11.61 -3.30
CA ARG A 59 1.84 13.03 -3.23
C ARG A 59 0.64 13.98 -3.26
N GLU A 60 -0.36 13.69 -4.10
CA GLU A 60 -1.59 14.49 -4.16
C GLU A 60 -2.41 14.40 -2.87
N VAL A 61 -2.57 13.21 -2.30
CA VAL A 61 -3.26 13.01 -1.02
C VAL A 61 -2.52 13.72 0.12
N ALA A 62 -1.18 13.61 0.16
CA ALA A 62 -0.36 14.32 1.14
C ALA A 62 -0.50 15.84 0.98
N ALA A 63 -0.52 16.36 -0.24
CA ALA A 63 -0.71 17.79 -0.51
C ALA A 63 -2.10 18.28 -0.07
N ARG A 64 -3.17 17.51 -0.31
CA ARG A 64 -4.53 17.83 0.15
C ARG A 64 -4.64 17.81 1.68
N SER A 65 -3.96 16.87 2.33
CA SER A 65 -3.94 16.76 3.78
C SER A 65 -3.17 17.91 4.44
N ALA A 66 -2.16 18.47 3.76
CA ALA A 66 -1.43 19.64 4.24
C ALA A 66 -2.23 20.95 4.16
N THR A 67 -3.22 21.04 3.26
CA THR A 67 -4.10 22.23 3.13
C THR A 67 -5.27 22.25 4.10
N ASP A 68 -5.65 21.12 4.70
CA ASP A 68 -6.79 21.00 5.63
C ASP A 68 -6.40 21.24 7.10
N GLY A 69 -5.11 21.46 7.38
CA GLY A 69 -4.57 21.69 8.73
C GLY A 69 -4.61 23.13 9.22
N GLY A 70 -5.42 24.00 8.61
CA GLY A 70 -5.40 25.42 8.92
C GLY A 70 -6.71 26.14 8.62
N GLU A 71 -7.78 25.83 9.36
CA GLU A 71 -8.80 26.84 9.68
C GLU A 71 -9.64 26.43 10.90
N SER A 72 -9.43 27.20 11.98
CA SER A 72 -10.29 27.55 13.15
C SER A 72 -10.86 26.46 14.07
#